data_AF-A0A178M239-F1
#
_entry.id   AF-A0A178M239-F1
#
_cell.length_a   1.000
_cell.length_b   1.000
_cell.length_c   1.000
_cell.angle_alpha   90.00
_cell.angle_beta   90.00
_cell.angle_gamma   90.00
#
_symmetry.space_group_name_H-M   'P 1'
#
loop_
_entity.id
_entity.type
_entity.pdbx_description
1 polymer ?
#
loop_
_entity_poly.entity_id
_entity_poly.type
_entity_poly.pdbx_seq_one_letter_code
_entity_poly.pdbx_strand_id
1 'polypeptide(L)'
;MPELHAQGRDDLGEKGDWTRQAIDVMTAWADHDEGHHFAADRVAAYASESPEAALKLTVGFINLSAILLLQLRHQTGSDVRTLLREAARITL
;
A
#
# COMPACT_ATOMS: atom_id res chain seq x y z
N MET A 1 -19.33 29.95 -7.34
CA MET A 1 -18.43 28.99 -7.99
C MET A 1 -18.41 27.69 -7.17
N PRO A 2 -19.18 26.64 -7.53
CA PRO A 2 -19.35 25.44 -6.69
C PRO A 2 -18.44 24.23 -7.03
N GLU A 3 -17.55 24.33 -8.02
CA GLU A 3 -16.85 23.14 -8.58
C GLU A 3 -15.58 22.69 -7.81
N LEU A 4 -15.07 23.49 -6.88
CA LEU A 4 -13.79 23.22 -6.18
C LEU A 4 -13.88 22.15 -5.06
N HIS A 5 -15.06 21.65 -4.70
CA HIS A 5 -15.23 20.71 -3.59
C HIS A 5 -15.43 19.24 -4.00
N ALA A 6 -15.78 18.95 -5.26
CA ALA A 6 -16.02 17.59 -5.73
C ALA A 6 -14.70 16.83 -5.99
N GLN A 7 -13.76 17.48 -6.67
CA GLN A 7 -12.46 16.89 -7.06
C GLN A 7 -11.67 16.32 -5.86
N GLY A 8 -11.67 17.04 -4.74
CA GLY A 8 -10.95 16.61 -3.53
C GLY A 8 -11.57 15.41 -2.80
N ARG A 9 -12.86 15.14 -2.99
CA ARG A 9 -13.50 13.93 -2.44
C ARG A 9 -13.23 12.70 -3.31
N ASP A 10 -13.23 12.89 -4.63
CA ASP A 10 -12.96 11.80 -5.58
C ASP A 10 -11.51 11.35 -5.49
N ASP A 11 -10.55 12.27 -5.35
CA ASP A 11 -9.12 11.96 -5.14
C ASP A 11 -8.87 11.19 -3.83
N LEU A 12 -9.65 11.45 -2.78
CA LEU A 12 -9.57 10.73 -1.50
C LEU A 12 -10.21 9.33 -1.59
N GLY A 13 -11.28 9.21 -2.36
CA GLY A 13 -11.91 7.92 -2.70
C GLY A 13 -10.97 7.03 -3.51
N GLU A 14 -10.37 7.56 -4.57
CA GLU A 14 -9.41 6.84 -5.41
C GLU A 14 -8.17 6.39 -4.63
N LYS A 15 -7.59 7.26 -3.79
CA LYS A 15 -6.44 6.89 -2.95
C LYS A 15 -6.80 5.82 -1.92
N GLY A 16 -8.03 5.84 -1.42
CA GLY A 16 -8.57 4.79 -0.55
C GLY A 16 -8.66 3.44 -1.28
N ASP A 17 -9.06 3.46 -2.54
CA ASP A 17 -9.15 2.26 -3.38
C ASP A 17 -7.77 1.67 -3.71
N TRP A 18 -6.75 2.49 -3.99
CA TRP A 18 -5.38 2.00 -4.25
C TRP A 18 -4.75 1.35 -3.01
N THR A 19 -4.99 1.93 -1.83
CA THR A 19 -4.53 1.35 -0.57
C THR A 19 -5.21 0.01 -0.30
N ARG A 20 -6.50 -0.13 -0.67
CA ARG A 20 -7.23 -1.40 -0.56
C ARG A 20 -6.65 -2.48 -1.48
N GLN A 21 -6.29 -2.14 -2.71
CA GLN A 21 -5.64 -3.07 -3.64
C GLN A 21 -4.30 -3.57 -3.11
N ALA A 22 -3.48 -2.69 -2.53
CA ALA A 22 -2.22 -3.09 -1.90
C ALA A 22 -2.44 -4.02 -0.69
N ILE A 23 -3.49 -3.80 0.09
CA ILE A 23 -3.88 -4.70 1.19
C ILE A 23 -4.29 -6.08 0.65
N ASP A 24 -5.07 -6.13 -0.44
CA ASP A 24 -5.45 -7.40 -1.09
C ASP A 24 -4.20 -8.20 -1.50
N VAL A 25 -3.24 -7.54 -2.16
CA VAL A 25 -1.97 -8.18 -2.55
C VAL A 25 -1.18 -8.69 -1.33
N MET A 26 -1.02 -7.87 -0.28
CA MET A 26 -0.25 -8.28 0.90
C MET A 26 -0.96 -9.35 1.73
N THR A 27 -2.30 -9.40 1.69
CA THR A 27 -3.09 -10.47 2.31
C THR A 27 -2.91 -11.78 1.54
N ALA A 28 -3.02 -11.72 0.22
CA ALA A 28 -2.71 -12.82 -0.69
C ALA A 28 -1.30 -13.39 -0.47
N TRP A 29 -0.32 -12.51 -0.24
CA TRP A 29 1.05 -12.91 0.08
C TRP A 29 1.18 -13.61 1.44
N ALA A 30 0.39 -13.17 2.44
CA ALA A 30 0.47 -13.69 3.80
C ALA A 30 -0.18 -15.07 3.99
N ASP A 31 -1.14 -15.45 3.13
CA ASP A 31 -1.77 -16.77 3.17
C ASP A 31 -0.76 -17.88 2.77
N HIS A 32 -0.54 -18.85 3.66
CA HIS A 32 0.52 -19.86 3.52
C HIS A 32 0.09 -21.05 2.64
N ASP A 33 0.80 -21.21 1.53
CA ASP A 33 1.16 -22.43 0.75
C ASP A 33 1.44 -22.04 -0.73
N GLU A 34 0.78 -20.98 -1.22
CA GLU A 34 0.91 -20.46 -2.59
C GLU A 34 1.09 -18.93 -2.66
N GLY A 35 1.30 -18.27 -1.52
CA GLY A 35 1.20 -16.81 -1.36
C GLY A 35 2.06 -15.97 -2.33
N HIS A 36 3.22 -16.46 -2.75
CA HIS A 36 4.04 -15.75 -3.75
C HIS A 36 3.43 -15.75 -5.16
N HIS A 37 2.84 -16.86 -5.59
CA HIS A 37 2.19 -16.95 -6.90
C HIS A 37 0.89 -16.15 -6.90
N PHE A 38 0.10 -16.32 -5.85
CA PHE A 38 -1.17 -15.61 -5.72
C PHE A 38 -0.98 -14.09 -5.60
N ALA A 39 0.04 -13.63 -4.86
CA ALA A 39 0.38 -12.21 -4.82
C ALA A 39 0.81 -11.67 -6.19
N ALA A 40 1.59 -12.44 -6.98
CA ALA A 40 1.98 -12.04 -8.32
C ALA A 40 0.77 -11.90 -9.25
N ASP A 41 -0.20 -12.82 -9.17
CA ASP A 41 -1.44 -12.74 -9.93
C ASP A 41 -2.28 -11.52 -9.55
N ARG A 42 -2.35 -11.18 -8.24
CA ARG A 42 -3.02 -9.96 -7.77
C ARG A 42 -2.33 -8.69 -8.26
N VAL A 43 -1.00 -8.66 -8.25
CA VAL A 43 -0.23 -7.54 -8.82
C VAL A 43 -0.51 -7.39 -10.30
N ALA A 44 -0.48 -8.49 -11.07
CA ALA A 44 -0.75 -8.47 -12.50
C ALA A 44 -2.18 -7.99 -12.80
N ALA A 45 -3.17 -8.47 -12.02
CA ALA A 45 -4.56 -8.06 -12.16
C ALA A 45 -4.74 -6.54 -11.99
N TYR A 46 -4.18 -5.96 -10.92
CA TYR A 46 -4.32 -4.53 -10.66
C TYR A 46 -3.42 -3.65 -11.54
N ALA A 47 -2.18 -4.06 -11.80
CA ALA A 47 -1.23 -3.23 -12.55
C ALA A 47 -1.52 -3.18 -14.06
N SER A 48 -2.37 -4.07 -14.58
CA SER A 48 -2.71 -4.13 -16.01
C SER A 48 -4.01 -3.43 -16.40
N GLU A 49 -4.76 -2.87 -15.43
CA GLU A 49 -6.06 -2.21 -15.68
C GLU A 49 -5.94 -0.96 -16.57
N SER A 50 -4.85 -0.21 -16.45
CA SER A 50 -4.55 0.97 -17.27
C SER A 50 -3.04 1.28 -17.27
N PRO A 51 -2.55 2.17 -18.17
CA PRO A 51 -1.15 2.60 -18.18
C PRO A 51 -0.68 3.20 -16.84
N GLU A 52 -1.58 3.81 -16.08
CA GLU A 52 -1.32 4.43 -14.77
C GLU A 52 -1.55 3.46 -13.60
N ALA A 53 -2.15 2.28 -13.84
CA ALA A 53 -2.58 1.39 -12.78
C ALA A 53 -1.41 0.83 -11.95
N ALA A 54 -0.27 0.54 -12.59
CA ALA A 54 0.96 0.18 -11.89
C ALA A 54 1.46 1.29 -10.93
N LEU A 55 1.34 2.56 -11.35
CA LEU A 55 1.69 3.71 -10.50
C LEU A 55 0.70 3.85 -9.34
N LYS A 56 -0.60 3.70 -9.60
CA LYS A 56 -1.65 3.72 -8.57
C LYS A 56 -1.42 2.63 -7.51
N LEU A 57 -1.12 1.41 -7.95
CA LEU A 57 -0.78 0.30 -7.06
C LEU A 57 0.49 0.58 -6.24
N THR A 58 1.52 1.17 -6.86
CA THR A 58 2.74 1.62 -6.16
C THR A 58 2.42 2.64 -5.06
N VAL A 59 1.56 3.63 -5.34
CA VAL A 59 1.08 4.58 -4.33
C VAL A 59 0.32 3.85 -3.22
N GLY A 60 -0.50 2.85 -3.57
CA GLY A 60 -1.17 1.97 -2.61
C GLY A 60 -0.20 1.29 -1.65
N PHE A 61 0.90 0.71 -2.14
CA PHE A 61 1.92 0.09 -1.30
C PHE A 61 2.65 1.09 -0.40
N ILE A 62 2.92 2.30 -0.90
CA ILE A 62 3.52 3.38 -0.09
C ILE A 62 2.58 3.76 1.06
N ASN A 63 1.28 3.94 0.78
CA ASN A 63 0.27 4.25 1.78
C ASN A 63 0.16 3.14 2.83
N LEU A 64 0.09 1.88 2.40
CA LEU A 64 0.06 0.73 3.29
C LEU A 64 1.30 0.67 4.18
N SER A 65 2.49 0.88 3.61
CA SER A 65 3.74 0.92 4.36
C SER A 65 3.73 2.02 5.42
N ALA A 66 3.20 3.20 5.11
CA ALA A 66 3.04 4.28 6.08
C ALA A 66 2.07 3.91 7.22
N ILE A 67 0.94 3.26 6.90
CA ILE A 67 -0.03 2.78 7.90
C ILE A 67 0.63 1.78 8.85
N LEU A 68 1.29 0.75 8.31
CA LEU A 68 1.95 -0.29 9.10
C LEU A 68 3.08 0.30 9.96
N LEU A 69 3.86 1.23 9.42
CA LEU A 69 4.95 1.89 10.12
C LEU A 69 4.44 2.76 11.29
N LEU A 70 3.32 3.45 11.10
CA LEU A 70 2.66 4.19 12.18
C LEU A 70 2.11 3.25 13.25
N GLN A 71 1.47 2.15 12.87
CA GLN A 71 1.00 1.12 13.81
C GLN A 71 2.16 0.53 14.63
N LEU A 72 3.27 0.19 13.97
CA LEU A 72 4.45 -0.35 14.63
C LEU A 72 5.09 0.67 15.59
N ARG A 73 5.15 1.95 15.20
CA ARG A 73 5.55 3.04 16.12
C ARG A 73 4.65 3.10 17.35
N HIS A 74 3.34 3.02 17.18
CA HIS A 74 2.40 3.05 18.31
C HIS A 74 2.56 1.84 19.24
N GLN A 75 2.85 0.67 18.70
CA GLN A 75 3.04 -0.56 19.48
C GLN A 75 4.38 -0.61 20.21
N THR A 76 5.46 -0.10 19.58
CA THR A 76 6.83 -0.22 20.11
C THR A 76 7.29 1.03 20.88
N GLY A 77 6.63 2.18 20.69
CA GLY A 77 7.07 3.47 21.20
C GLY A 77 8.29 4.06 20.46
N SER A 78 8.85 3.34 19.49
CA SER A 78 10.01 3.78 18.71
C SER A 78 9.61 4.83 17.67
N ASP A 79 10.52 5.77 17.39
CA ASP A 79 10.29 6.72 16.31
C ASP A 79 10.45 6.06 14.92
N VAL A 80 9.81 6.65 13.92
CA VAL A 80 9.77 6.12 12.55
C VAL A 80 11.16 5.94 11.93
N ARG A 81 12.13 6.83 12.22
CA ARG A 81 13.46 6.73 11.61
C ARG A 81 14.24 5.54 12.17
N THR A 82 14.04 5.24 13.45
CA THR A 82 14.63 4.06 14.08
C THR A 82 14.08 2.78 13.46
N LEU A 83 12.76 2.67 13.32
CA LEU A 83 12.12 1.52 12.67
C LEU A 83 12.60 1.30 11.23
N LEU A 84 12.73 2.36 10.43
CA LEU A 84 13.24 2.27 9.06
C LEU A 84 14.71 1.84 9.00
N ARG A 85 15.55 2.30 9.96
CA ARG A 85 16.95 1.85 10.05
C ARG A 85 17.05 0.37 10.41
N GLU A 86 16.17 -0.11 11.28
CA GLU A 86 16.11 -1.54 11.63
C GLU A 86 15.69 -2.39 10.43
N ALA A 87 14.66 -1.98 9.69
CA ALA A 87 14.26 -2.65 8.46
C ALA A 87 15.41 -2.71 7.43
N ALA A 88 16.14 -1.60 7.27
CA ALA A 88 17.30 -1.55 6.36
C ALA A 88 18.39 -2.56 6.74
N ARG A 89 18.66 -2.77 8.04
CA ARG A 89 19.66 -3.75 8.53
C ARG A 89 19.29 -5.21 8.25
N ILE A 90 18.01 -5.50 8.10
CA ILE A 90 17.53 -6.86 7.81
C ILE A 90 17.62 -7.15 6.30
N THR A 91 17.54 -6.11 5.47
CA THR A 91 17.40 -6.24 4.01
C THR A 91 18.71 -6.02 3.25
N LEU A 92 19.70 -5.35 3.87
CA LEU A 92 21.00 -4.97 3.29
C LEU A 92 22.16 -5.44 4.18
#